data_AF-A0A9D0Y7Y8-F1
#
_entry.id   AF-A0A9D0Y7Y8-F1
#
_cell.length_a   1.000
_cell.length_b   1.000
_cell.length_c   1.000
_cell.angle_alpha   90.00
_cell.angle_beta   90.00
_cell.angle_gamma   90.00
#
_symmetry.space_group_name_H-M   'P 1'
#
loop_
_entity.id
_entity.type
_entity.pdbx_description
1 polymer ?
#
loop_
_entity_poly.entity_id
_entity_poly.type
_entity_poly.pdbx_seq_one_letter_code
_entity_poly.pdbx_strand_id
1 'polypeptide(L)'
;MNVANTSEPVVSNADDAASIVLDQAMWAAEQGTFPVGGCIIENATGRVVQAMHNNVLKPLADSDKTFTYDPTAHGERQLVYWYYANKDKLGLPGPSELTVVTSLDPCAMCTGTLLTAGFNVGVVAIDDFAGINFNDVPPALRGLAELKFGYYACGEKGQDPGTYVRKYVGGPDVVFRETAVSAQRLVGCSDIFEASLDKVRTTSSESGLPPSGLSDPAKLPDNSPVKTRFRSVYDGAFRSKTPKSRLPGAQFYELLTLVKDSAPEAKNAVALLDPFGNVILCLADRFDLSPVHTAFMNVTQSYAITRHGLMDDKDTRQSATEYLTHPKYGTFVFLYAPNPKDSTTIMTLGAYGSTMEGPVPQIFPANFQYYNPPLEGTVEEFRSVIMGLPPFYTQLAQISAMKVAFSIE
;
A
#
# COMPACT_ATOMS: atom_id res chain seq x y z
N MET A 1 -17.58 13.86 -14.82
CA MET A 1 -18.04 13.91 -16.22
C MET A 1 -18.21 12.48 -16.70
N ASN A 2 -19.41 12.12 -17.16
CA ASN A 2 -19.64 10.85 -17.85
C ASN A 2 -19.02 10.95 -19.24
N VAL A 3 -17.91 10.23 -19.47
CA VAL A 3 -17.34 10.10 -20.81
C VAL A 3 -17.96 8.87 -21.45
N ALA A 4 -18.73 9.13 -22.51
CA ALA A 4 -19.31 8.14 -23.39
C ALA A 4 -18.23 7.48 -24.26
N ASN A 5 -18.34 6.16 -24.44
CA ASN A 5 -17.84 5.36 -25.58
C ASN A 5 -16.67 5.97 -26.39
N THR A 6 -15.47 5.96 -25.82
CA THR A 6 -14.24 5.89 -26.60
C THR A 6 -13.80 4.43 -26.56
N SER A 7 -13.60 3.79 -27.72
CA SER A 7 -12.99 2.46 -27.77
C SER A 7 -11.73 2.45 -26.91
N GLU A 8 -11.65 1.55 -25.95
CA GLU A 8 -10.50 1.44 -25.06
C GLU A 8 -9.21 1.34 -25.88
N PRO A 9 -8.14 2.05 -25.49
CA PRO A 9 -6.91 2.05 -26.28
C PRO A 9 -6.33 0.64 -26.37
N VAL A 10 -5.88 0.26 -27.56
CA VAL A 10 -5.20 -1.01 -27.82
C VAL A 10 -3.73 -0.70 -28.06
N VAL A 11 -2.84 -1.35 -27.31
CA VAL A 11 -1.39 -1.27 -27.48
C VAL A 11 -0.87 -2.53 -28.17
N SER A 12 0.25 -2.42 -28.89
CA SER A 12 0.76 -3.53 -29.72
C SER A 12 2.11 -4.07 -29.28
N ASN A 13 2.80 -3.39 -28.35
CA ASN A 13 4.14 -3.76 -27.88
C ASN A 13 4.43 -3.19 -26.48
N ALA A 14 5.56 -3.60 -25.90
CA ALA A 14 6.01 -3.17 -24.57
C ALA A 14 6.31 -1.67 -24.50
N ASP A 15 6.78 -1.08 -25.60
CA ASP A 15 7.09 0.35 -25.68
C ASP A 15 5.81 1.19 -25.57
N ASP A 16 4.74 0.82 -26.31
CA ASP A 16 3.42 1.45 -26.22
C ASP A 16 2.85 1.36 -24.79
N ALA A 17 2.96 0.19 -24.16
CA ALA A 17 2.55 0.00 -22.76
C ALA A 17 3.38 0.89 -21.82
N ALA A 18 4.70 0.99 -22.04
CA ALA A 18 5.58 1.87 -21.30
C ALA A 18 5.19 3.35 -21.45
N SER A 19 4.69 3.76 -22.61
CA SER A 19 4.15 5.11 -22.83
C SER A 19 2.99 5.42 -21.90
N ILE A 20 2.04 4.49 -21.78
CA ILE A 20 0.83 4.69 -20.97
C ILE A 20 1.21 4.85 -19.50
N VAL A 21 2.09 3.98 -18.99
CA VAL A 21 2.47 4.04 -17.57
C VAL A 21 3.37 5.25 -17.28
N LEU A 22 4.16 5.71 -18.25
CA LEU A 22 4.90 6.97 -18.13
C LEU A 22 3.95 8.17 -18.08
N ASP A 23 2.91 8.20 -18.93
CA ASP A 23 1.90 9.26 -18.89
C ASP A 23 1.22 9.30 -17.50
N GLN A 24 0.87 8.13 -16.94
CA GLN A 24 0.34 8.05 -15.57
C GLN A 24 1.35 8.54 -14.52
N ALA A 25 2.63 8.20 -14.64
CA ALA A 25 3.67 8.72 -13.74
C ALA A 25 3.76 10.27 -13.83
N MET A 26 3.62 10.85 -15.03
CA MET A 26 3.56 12.30 -15.23
C MET A 26 2.35 12.95 -14.55
N TRP A 27 1.17 12.34 -14.64
CA TRP A 27 -0.03 12.81 -13.91
C TRP A 27 0.17 12.76 -12.39
N ALA A 28 0.81 11.72 -11.85
CA ALA A 28 1.17 11.67 -10.43
C ALA A 28 2.14 12.78 -10.02
N ALA A 29 3.14 13.07 -10.85
CA ALA A 29 4.07 14.17 -10.61
C ALA A 29 3.36 15.54 -10.59
N GLU A 30 2.45 15.78 -11.54
CA GLU A 30 1.64 17.00 -11.59
C GLU A 30 0.75 17.16 -10.34
N GLN A 31 0.15 16.07 -9.87
CA GLN A 31 -0.64 16.05 -8.62
C GLN A 31 0.22 16.32 -7.37
N GLY A 32 1.54 16.14 -7.45
CA GLY A 32 2.46 16.27 -6.32
C GLY A 32 2.49 15.03 -5.42
N THR A 33 2.27 13.85 -5.98
CA THR A 33 2.45 12.55 -5.30
C THR A 33 3.58 11.74 -5.95
N PHE A 34 3.81 10.50 -5.50
CA PHE A 34 4.91 9.66 -5.99
C PHE A 34 4.69 9.31 -7.48
N PRO A 35 5.59 9.68 -8.41
CA PRO A 35 5.42 9.47 -9.85
C PRO A 35 5.54 8.02 -10.30
N VAL A 36 4.53 7.23 -9.97
CA VAL A 36 4.41 5.83 -10.38
C VAL A 36 3.07 5.64 -11.06
N GLY A 37 3.09 5.01 -12.23
CA GLY A 37 1.93 4.73 -13.04
C GLY A 37 1.80 3.25 -13.34
N GLY A 38 0.57 2.79 -13.56
CA GLY A 38 0.32 1.44 -14.03
C GLY A 38 -0.88 1.34 -14.96
N CYS A 39 -0.98 0.23 -15.67
CA CYS A 39 -2.17 -0.13 -16.43
C CYS A 39 -2.41 -1.65 -16.42
N ILE A 40 -3.67 -2.05 -16.60
CA ILE A 40 -4.07 -3.44 -16.85
C ILE A 40 -4.23 -3.62 -18.36
N ILE A 41 -3.56 -4.62 -18.92
CA ILE A 41 -3.65 -5.01 -20.32
C ILE A 41 -4.20 -6.44 -20.43
N GLU A 42 -5.15 -6.63 -21.33
CA GLU A 42 -5.64 -7.96 -21.72
C GLU A 42 -4.65 -8.64 -22.67
N ASN A 43 -4.07 -9.77 -22.24
CA ASN A 43 -2.93 -10.38 -22.92
C ASN A 43 -3.27 -10.81 -24.36
N ALA A 44 -4.51 -11.26 -24.60
CA ALA A 44 -4.95 -11.79 -25.89
C ALA A 44 -5.14 -10.70 -26.95
N THR A 45 -5.44 -9.47 -26.55
CA THR A 45 -5.91 -8.41 -27.48
C THR A 45 -5.04 -7.17 -27.46
N GLY A 46 -4.24 -6.96 -26.40
CA GLY A 46 -3.53 -5.70 -26.17
C GLY A 46 -4.45 -4.56 -25.70
N ARG A 47 -5.72 -4.85 -25.40
CA ARG A 47 -6.68 -3.86 -24.89
C ARG A 47 -6.27 -3.39 -23.50
N VAL A 48 -6.17 -2.08 -23.31
CA VAL A 48 -5.91 -1.45 -22.02
C VAL A 48 -7.23 -1.32 -21.28
N VAL A 49 -7.40 -2.16 -20.27
CA VAL A 49 -8.62 -2.27 -19.47
C VAL A 49 -8.77 -1.07 -18.54
N GLN A 50 -7.66 -0.62 -17.95
CA GLN A 50 -7.63 0.52 -17.04
C GLN A 50 -6.20 1.04 -16.87
N ALA A 51 -6.03 2.35 -16.66
CA ALA A 51 -4.76 2.97 -16.29
C ALA A 51 -4.95 3.88 -15.08
N MET A 52 -4.01 3.87 -14.14
CA MET A 52 -4.08 4.66 -12.92
C MET A 52 -2.69 5.09 -12.47
N HIS A 53 -2.59 6.32 -11.96
CA HIS A 53 -1.42 6.84 -11.28
C HIS A 53 -1.53 6.71 -9.77
N ASN A 54 -0.39 6.84 -9.08
CA ASN A 54 -0.33 6.89 -7.62
C ASN A 54 -1.21 8.04 -7.07
N ASN A 55 -1.88 7.81 -5.93
CA ASN A 55 -2.76 8.75 -5.25
C ASN A 55 -2.49 8.81 -3.74
N VAL A 56 -1.27 8.49 -3.31
CA VAL A 56 -0.88 8.49 -1.90
C VAL A 56 -1.11 9.86 -1.27
N LEU A 57 -0.74 10.92 -2.00
CA LEU A 57 -0.97 12.30 -1.60
C LEU A 57 -1.97 12.97 -2.55
N LYS A 58 -2.83 13.82 -1.99
CA LYS A 58 -3.71 14.72 -2.76
C LYS A 58 -3.66 16.16 -2.23
N PRO A 59 -3.86 17.17 -3.09
CA PRO A 59 -4.03 18.55 -2.64
C PRO A 59 -5.23 18.67 -1.70
N LEU A 60 -5.08 19.47 -0.64
CA LEU A 60 -6.20 19.88 0.19
C LEU A 60 -6.91 21.07 -0.45
N ALA A 61 -8.23 21.05 -0.44
CA ALA A 61 -9.07 22.15 -0.90
C ALA A 61 -8.69 23.44 -0.17
N ASP A 62 -8.59 24.52 -0.95
CA ASP A 62 -8.26 25.86 -0.44
C ASP A 62 -6.94 25.91 0.36
N SER A 63 -5.94 25.13 -0.05
CA SER A 63 -4.59 25.12 0.53
C SER A 63 -3.56 24.76 -0.53
N ASP A 64 -2.36 25.32 -0.42
CA ASP A 64 -1.20 24.91 -1.25
C ASP A 64 -0.50 23.66 -0.71
N LYS A 65 -1.21 22.84 0.07
CA LYS A 65 -0.66 21.68 0.78
C LYS A 65 -1.17 20.41 0.15
N THR A 66 -0.27 19.49 -0.14
CA THR A 66 -0.59 18.09 -0.40
C THR A 66 -0.59 17.33 0.93
N PHE A 67 -1.49 16.36 1.06
CA PHE A 67 -1.68 15.60 2.28
C PHE A 67 -1.92 14.13 1.97
N THR A 68 -1.55 13.23 2.89
CA THR A 68 -1.80 11.79 2.72
C THR A 68 -3.30 11.53 2.59
N TYR A 69 -3.70 11.07 1.40
CA TYR A 69 -5.05 10.65 1.08
C TYR A 69 -5.25 9.18 1.43
N ASP A 70 -4.36 8.31 0.93
CA ASP A 70 -4.38 6.88 1.19
C ASP A 70 -2.96 6.32 0.99
N PRO A 71 -2.22 5.95 2.06
CA PRO A 71 -0.82 5.52 1.94
C PRO A 71 -0.65 4.25 1.12
N THR A 72 -1.74 3.55 0.83
CA THR A 72 -1.71 2.33 0.01
C THR A 72 -2.03 2.61 -1.46
N ALA A 73 -2.39 3.85 -1.84
CA ALA A 73 -2.87 4.21 -3.17
C ALA A 73 -1.77 4.30 -4.22
N HIS A 74 -0.99 3.24 -4.35
CA HIS A 74 -0.08 3.03 -5.45
C HIS A 74 -0.88 2.66 -6.71
N GLY A 75 -0.33 2.93 -7.91
CA GLY A 75 -1.04 2.67 -9.16
C GLY A 75 -1.46 1.21 -9.27
N GLU A 76 -0.53 0.29 -9.02
CA GLU A 76 -0.70 -1.16 -9.10
C GLU A 76 -1.76 -1.66 -8.12
N ARG A 77 -1.76 -1.17 -6.88
CA ARG A 77 -2.76 -1.57 -5.88
C ARG A 77 -4.15 -1.07 -6.24
N GLN A 78 -4.26 0.19 -6.67
CA GLN A 78 -5.55 0.76 -7.10
C GLN A 78 -6.13 0.00 -8.29
N LEU A 79 -5.31 -0.43 -9.24
CA LEU A 79 -5.72 -1.26 -10.38
C LEU A 79 -6.32 -2.59 -9.92
N VAL A 80 -5.69 -3.29 -8.97
CA VAL A 80 -6.22 -4.55 -8.43
C VAL A 80 -7.55 -4.32 -7.72
N TYR A 81 -7.67 -3.27 -6.91
CA TYR A 81 -8.94 -2.93 -6.23
C TYR A 81 -10.04 -2.62 -7.25
N TRP A 82 -9.72 -1.80 -8.26
CA TRP A 82 -10.65 -1.49 -9.33
C TRP A 82 -11.08 -2.75 -10.08
N TYR A 83 -10.16 -3.66 -10.39
CA TYR A 83 -10.46 -4.90 -11.10
C TYR A 83 -11.49 -5.73 -10.32
N TYR A 84 -11.24 -6.04 -9.04
CA TYR A 84 -12.17 -6.88 -8.27
C TYR A 84 -13.52 -6.21 -8.02
N ALA A 85 -13.56 -4.87 -7.94
CA ALA A 85 -14.81 -4.14 -7.83
C ALA A 85 -15.64 -4.13 -9.14
N ASN A 86 -15.03 -4.41 -10.29
CA ASN A 86 -15.68 -4.27 -11.60
C ASN A 86 -15.72 -5.54 -12.46
N LYS A 87 -14.93 -6.58 -12.13
CA LYS A 87 -14.71 -7.76 -12.99
C LYS A 87 -16.00 -8.45 -13.43
N ASP A 88 -16.96 -8.63 -12.53
CA ASP A 88 -18.20 -9.37 -12.85
C ASP A 88 -19.15 -8.51 -13.68
N LYS A 89 -19.21 -7.20 -13.38
CA LYS A 89 -20.04 -6.24 -14.12
C LYS A 89 -19.54 -6.02 -15.55
N LEU A 90 -18.22 -6.00 -15.73
CA LEU A 90 -17.59 -5.73 -17.01
C LEU A 90 -17.21 -7.01 -17.79
N GLY A 91 -17.43 -8.19 -17.21
CA GLY A 91 -17.05 -9.47 -17.82
C GLY A 91 -15.55 -9.57 -18.09
N LEU A 92 -14.72 -9.08 -17.16
CA LEU A 92 -13.26 -9.05 -17.35
C LEU A 92 -12.67 -10.48 -17.29
N PRO A 93 -11.60 -10.77 -18.06
CA PRO A 93 -10.85 -12.03 -17.96
C PRO A 93 -10.30 -12.28 -16.56
N GLY A 94 -9.90 -13.51 -16.28
CA GLY A 94 -9.24 -13.85 -15.03
C GLY A 94 -7.89 -13.13 -14.88
N PRO A 95 -7.38 -12.89 -13.66
CA PRO A 95 -6.13 -12.16 -13.46
C PRO A 95 -4.93 -12.75 -14.20
N SER A 96 -4.87 -14.08 -14.38
CA SER A 96 -3.79 -14.75 -15.13
C SER A 96 -3.79 -14.48 -16.63
N GLU A 97 -4.90 -13.97 -17.18
CA GLU A 97 -5.05 -13.58 -18.58
C GLU A 97 -4.78 -12.08 -18.79
N LEU A 98 -4.42 -11.39 -17.72
CA LEU A 98 -4.16 -9.96 -17.68
C LEU A 98 -2.73 -9.69 -17.20
N THR A 99 -2.12 -8.63 -17.73
CA THR A 99 -0.83 -8.12 -17.25
C THR A 99 -1.03 -6.74 -16.65
N VAL A 100 -0.57 -6.53 -15.41
CA VAL A 100 -0.36 -5.19 -14.86
C VAL A 100 1.01 -4.71 -15.31
N VAL A 101 1.06 -3.68 -16.15
CA VAL A 101 2.32 -3.00 -16.49
C VAL A 101 2.52 -1.85 -15.52
N THR A 102 3.75 -1.67 -15.02
CA THR A 102 4.13 -0.63 -14.07
C THR A 102 5.34 0.15 -14.58
N SER A 103 5.35 1.46 -14.35
CA SER A 103 6.45 2.35 -14.76
C SER A 103 7.75 2.04 -14.01
N LEU A 104 7.64 1.58 -12.76
CA LEU A 104 8.76 1.29 -11.88
C LEU A 104 8.53 -0.05 -11.17
N ASP A 105 9.60 -0.67 -10.67
CA ASP A 105 9.50 -1.87 -9.84
C ASP A 105 8.45 -1.72 -8.73
N PRO A 106 7.51 -2.68 -8.62
CA PRO A 106 6.50 -2.61 -7.58
C PRO A 106 7.15 -2.80 -6.22
N CYS A 107 6.80 -1.93 -5.28
CA CYS A 107 7.27 -2.05 -3.90
C CYS A 107 6.70 -3.32 -3.22
N ALA A 108 7.16 -3.64 -2.00
CA ALA A 108 6.67 -4.80 -1.25
C ALA A 108 5.13 -4.91 -1.18
N MET A 109 4.44 -3.78 -1.03
CA MET A 109 2.98 -3.75 -0.99
C MET A 109 2.39 -4.20 -2.32
N CYS A 110 2.82 -3.57 -3.41
CA CYS A 110 2.33 -3.83 -4.76
C CYS A 110 2.68 -5.25 -5.20
N THR A 111 3.91 -5.71 -4.94
CA THR A 111 4.35 -7.07 -5.25
C THR A 111 3.49 -8.10 -4.54
N GLY A 112 3.29 -7.95 -3.22
CA GLY A 112 2.40 -8.85 -2.48
C GLY A 112 0.95 -8.79 -3.00
N THR A 113 0.46 -7.61 -3.37
CA THR A 113 -0.88 -7.42 -3.94
C THR A 113 -1.03 -8.17 -5.27
N LEU A 114 -0.09 -8.00 -6.20
CA LEU A 114 -0.15 -8.58 -7.55
C LEU A 114 -0.03 -10.11 -7.51
N LEU A 115 0.87 -10.64 -6.68
CA LEU A 115 1.02 -12.09 -6.48
C LEU A 115 -0.24 -12.71 -5.86
N THR A 116 -0.80 -12.06 -4.82
CA THR A 116 -2.03 -12.53 -4.17
C THR A 116 -3.22 -12.51 -5.13
N ALA A 117 -3.30 -11.48 -5.98
CA ALA A 117 -4.38 -11.33 -6.95
C ALA A 117 -4.23 -12.21 -8.19
N GLY A 118 -3.03 -12.75 -8.47
CA GLY A 118 -2.77 -13.70 -9.56
C GLY A 118 -2.43 -13.08 -10.93
N PHE A 119 -2.17 -11.77 -10.98
CA PHE A 119 -1.83 -11.05 -12.22
C PHE A 119 -0.44 -11.40 -12.72
N ASN A 120 -0.24 -11.35 -14.05
CA ASN A 120 1.09 -11.22 -14.61
C ASN A 120 1.54 -9.76 -14.48
N VAL A 121 2.85 -9.51 -14.43
CA VAL A 121 3.41 -8.18 -14.14
C VAL A 121 4.50 -7.84 -15.13
N GLY A 122 4.37 -6.70 -15.82
CA GLY A 122 5.39 -6.17 -16.72
C GLY A 122 6.05 -4.92 -16.12
N VAL A 123 7.36 -4.98 -15.89
CA VAL A 123 8.13 -3.89 -15.26
C VAL A 123 8.96 -3.13 -16.29
N VAL A 124 8.84 -1.80 -16.27
CA VAL A 124 9.61 -0.89 -17.14
C VAL A 124 10.94 -0.48 -16.49
N ALA A 125 10.96 0.34 -15.46
CA ALA A 125 12.18 0.77 -14.77
C ALA A 125 12.45 -0.03 -13.47
N ILE A 126 13.70 -0.01 -12.99
CA ILE A 126 14.13 -0.72 -11.77
C ILE A 126 14.15 0.24 -10.58
N ASP A 127 13.74 -0.23 -9.41
CA ASP A 127 13.89 0.46 -8.12
C ASP A 127 14.62 -0.46 -7.14
N ASP A 128 15.86 -0.11 -6.82
CA ASP A 128 16.72 -0.88 -5.92
C ASP A 128 16.54 -0.52 -4.44
N PHE A 129 15.70 0.48 -4.12
CA PHE A 129 15.51 0.98 -2.77
C PHE A 129 14.24 0.48 -2.11
N ALA A 130 13.09 0.55 -2.80
CA ALA A 130 11.81 0.09 -2.29
C ALA A 130 11.17 -1.04 -3.10
N GLY A 131 11.61 -1.23 -4.35
CA GLY A 131 11.19 -2.28 -5.26
C GLY A 131 11.53 -3.68 -4.76
N ILE A 132 10.71 -4.67 -5.13
CA ILE A 132 10.98 -6.08 -4.90
C ILE A 132 11.08 -6.77 -6.26
N ASN A 133 12.22 -7.38 -6.55
CA ASN A 133 12.32 -8.32 -7.65
C ASN A 133 11.95 -9.75 -7.23
N PHE A 134 11.80 -10.66 -8.20
CA PHE A 134 11.36 -12.04 -7.93
C PHE A 134 12.31 -12.86 -7.02
N ASN A 135 13.55 -12.42 -6.80
CA ASN A 135 14.52 -13.00 -5.84
C ASN A 135 14.38 -12.42 -4.43
N ASP A 136 13.83 -11.21 -4.30
CA ASP A 136 13.73 -10.45 -3.04
C ASP A 136 12.47 -10.82 -2.24
N VAL A 137 11.63 -11.72 -2.77
CA VAL A 137 10.51 -12.33 -2.03
C VAL A 137 10.98 -13.50 -1.15
N PRO A 138 10.21 -13.87 -0.10
CA PRO A 138 10.45 -15.06 0.69
C PRO A 138 10.62 -16.32 -0.19
N PRO A 139 11.48 -17.27 0.21
CA PRO A 139 11.81 -18.44 -0.63
C PRO A 139 10.60 -19.22 -1.15
N ALA A 140 9.52 -19.31 -0.37
CA ALA A 140 8.29 -20.00 -0.76
C ALA A 140 7.55 -19.34 -1.94
N LEU A 141 7.80 -18.05 -2.20
CA LEU A 141 7.11 -17.26 -3.22
C LEU A 141 7.95 -17.01 -4.47
N ARG A 142 9.26 -17.32 -4.46
CA ARG A 142 10.17 -17.01 -5.59
C ARG A 142 9.72 -17.64 -6.90
N GLY A 143 9.38 -18.93 -6.89
CA GLY A 143 8.92 -19.61 -8.10
C GLY A 143 7.63 -19.01 -8.66
N LEU A 144 6.71 -18.55 -7.80
CA LEU A 144 5.51 -17.84 -8.24
C LEU A 144 5.86 -16.45 -8.80
N ALA A 145 6.75 -15.72 -8.14
CA ALA A 145 7.19 -14.40 -8.60
C ALA A 145 7.93 -14.48 -9.94
N GLU A 146 8.86 -15.43 -10.11
CA GLU A 146 9.55 -15.69 -11.37
C GLU A 146 8.58 -16.02 -12.52
N LEU A 147 7.51 -16.76 -12.22
CA LEU A 147 6.48 -17.11 -13.21
C LEU A 147 5.62 -15.90 -13.59
N LYS A 148 5.34 -15.00 -12.65
CA LYS A 148 4.38 -13.90 -12.83
C LYS A 148 5.02 -12.58 -13.27
N PHE A 149 6.26 -12.32 -12.90
CA PHE A 149 6.92 -11.04 -13.14
C PHE A 149 7.83 -11.13 -14.35
N GLY A 150 7.79 -10.10 -15.19
CA GLY A 150 8.62 -9.91 -16.37
C GLY A 150 9.20 -8.51 -16.41
N TYR A 151 10.50 -8.43 -16.67
CA TYR A 151 11.24 -7.20 -16.82
C TYR A 151 11.49 -7.00 -18.30
N TYR A 152 10.90 -5.96 -18.89
CA TYR A 152 10.98 -5.77 -20.33
C TYR A 152 12.43 -5.60 -20.79
N ALA A 153 12.73 -6.16 -21.98
CA ALA A 153 13.95 -5.81 -22.68
C ALA A 153 13.97 -4.29 -22.92
N CYS A 154 15.16 -3.70 -22.94
CA CYS A 154 15.30 -2.28 -23.23
C CYS A 154 16.48 -2.03 -24.14
N GLY A 155 16.29 -1.09 -25.08
CA GLY A 155 17.31 -0.57 -25.99
C GLY A 155 17.90 -1.59 -26.97
N GLU A 156 18.63 -1.07 -27.94
CA GLU A 156 19.33 -1.86 -28.95
C GLU A 156 20.85 -1.79 -28.77
N LYS A 157 21.49 -2.96 -28.65
CA LYS A 157 22.95 -3.05 -28.49
C LYS A 157 23.66 -2.44 -29.71
N GLY A 158 24.45 -1.40 -29.46
CA GLY A 158 25.20 -0.68 -30.50
C GLY A 158 24.48 0.55 -31.05
N GLN A 159 23.23 0.80 -30.65
CA GLN A 159 22.51 2.05 -30.92
C GLN A 159 22.34 2.87 -29.63
N ASP A 160 21.90 2.23 -28.56
CA ASP A 160 21.66 2.88 -27.27
C ASP A 160 22.87 2.77 -26.32
N PRO A 161 22.99 3.70 -25.33
CA PRO A 161 23.98 3.58 -24.28
C PRO A 161 23.84 2.25 -23.54
N GLY A 162 24.94 1.50 -23.41
CA GLY A 162 24.92 0.14 -22.86
C GLY A 162 24.36 0.01 -21.44
N THR A 163 24.32 1.11 -20.67
CA THR A 163 23.70 1.14 -19.34
C THR A 163 22.17 0.97 -19.36
N TYR A 164 21.52 1.23 -20.49
CA TYR A 164 20.07 1.07 -20.67
C TYR A 164 19.71 -0.19 -21.47
N VAL A 165 20.71 -0.88 -22.03
CA VAL A 165 20.48 -2.07 -22.86
C VAL A 165 20.39 -3.31 -21.98
N ARG A 166 19.22 -3.95 -21.93
CA ARG A 166 19.02 -5.22 -21.21
C ARG A 166 18.09 -6.17 -21.97
N LYS A 167 18.25 -7.47 -21.72
CA LYS A 167 17.34 -8.50 -22.24
C LYS A 167 16.12 -8.65 -21.34
N TYR A 168 15.04 -9.18 -21.91
CA TYR A 168 13.89 -9.61 -21.13
C TYR A 168 14.29 -10.70 -20.12
N VAL A 169 13.74 -10.63 -18.91
CA VAL A 169 13.88 -11.67 -17.88
C VAL A 169 12.54 -11.84 -17.17
N GLY A 170 12.10 -13.08 -16.98
CA GLY A 170 10.93 -13.40 -16.16
C GLY A 170 9.90 -14.29 -16.86
N GLY A 171 8.65 -14.19 -16.42
CA GLY A 171 7.55 -15.08 -16.75
C GLY A 171 7.21 -15.16 -18.25
N PRO A 172 6.74 -16.30 -18.76
CA PRO A 172 6.41 -16.46 -20.17
C PRO A 172 5.05 -15.84 -20.56
N ASP A 173 4.20 -15.54 -19.59
CA ASP A 173 2.81 -15.09 -19.84
C ASP A 173 2.63 -13.58 -19.72
N VAL A 174 3.73 -12.83 -19.54
CA VAL A 174 3.73 -11.37 -19.54
C VAL A 174 3.52 -10.88 -20.97
N VAL A 175 2.54 -9.99 -21.15
CA VAL A 175 2.20 -9.45 -22.48
C VAL A 175 3.41 -8.77 -23.12
N PHE A 176 3.57 -8.91 -24.44
CA PHE A 176 4.64 -8.26 -25.22
C PHE A 176 6.10 -8.56 -24.79
N ARG A 177 6.36 -9.64 -24.05
CA ARG A 177 7.72 -10.04 -23.61
C ARG A 177 8.78 -10.15 -24.71
N GLU A 178 8.36 -10.40 -25.96
CA GLU A 178 9.23 -10.53 -27.13
C GLU A 178 9.59 -9.18 -27.78
N THR A 179 9.05 -8.08 -27.24
CA THR A 179 9.33 -6.71 -27.69
C THR A 179 10.12 -5.95 -26.62
N ALA A 180 10.66 -4.79 -26.99
CA ALA A 180 11.51 -4.00 -26.11
C ALA A 180 10.90 -2.62 -25.83
N VAL A 181 11.24 -2.08 -24.66
CA VAL A 181 11.05 -0.68 -24.32
C VAL A 181 12.24 0.14 -24.85
N SER A 182 11.97 1.35 -25.30
CA SER A 182 12.97 2.32 -25.72
C SER A 182 13.74 2.88 -24.52
N ALA A 183 15.01 3.23 -24.74
CA ALA A 183 15.82 3.85 -23.69
C ALA A 183 15.16 5.13 -23.14
N GLN A 184 14.49 5.91 -24.00
CA GLN A 184 13.79 7.13 -23.60
C GLN A 184 12.65 6.85 -22.62
N ARG A 185 11.82 5.83 -22.88
CA ARG A 185 10.68 5.51 -21.99
C ARG A 185 11.16 4.90 -20.67
N LEU A 186 12.21 4.06 -20.68
CA LEU A 186 12.82 3.55 -19.46
C LEU A 186 13.38 4.70 -18.60
N VAL A 187 14.19 5.59 -19.20
CA VAL A 187 14.78 6.73 -18.50
C VAL A 187 13.69 7.67 -18.00
N GLY A 188 12.67 7.96 -18.82
CA GLY A 188 11.54 8.80 -18.40
C GLY A 188 10.82 8.26 -17.16
N CYS A 189 10.62 6.94 -17.07
CA CYS A 189 10.01 6.33 -15.89
C CYS A 189 10.90 6.40 -14.64
N SER A 190 12.23 6.29 -14.81
CA SER A 190 13.19 6.37 -13.70
C SER A 190 13.36 7.81 -13.21
N ASP A 191 13.66 8.73 -14.13
CA ASP A 191 14.05 10.11 -13.82
C ASP A 191 12.91 10.89 -13.17
N ILE A 192 11.66 10.69 -13.62
CA ILE A 192 10.51 11.40 -13.06
C ILE A 192 10.26 11.02 -11.60
N PHE A 193 10.51 9.76 -11.24
CA PHE A 193 10.42 9.28 -9.87
C PHE A 193 11.51 9.93 -9.01
N GLU A 194 12.78 9.80 -9.44
CA GLU A 194 13.93 10.36 -8.72
C GLU A 194 13.83 11.88 -8.51
N ALA A 195 13.43 12.62 -9.54
CA ALA A 195 13.36 14.09 -9.51
C ALA A 195 12.35 14.66 -8.49
N SER A 196 11.36 13.86 -8.07
CA SER A 196 10.29 14.30 -7.16
C SER A 196 10.37 13.69 -5.76
N LEU A 197 11.18 12.64 -5.58
CA LEU A 197 11.12 11.74 -4.45
C LEU A 197 11.32 12.44 -3.10
N ASP A 198 12.36 13.27 -2.99
CA ASP A 198 12.68 13.97 -1.75
C ASP A 198 11.58 14.95 -1.35
N LYS A 199 11.05 15.71 -2.32
CA LYS A 199 9.97 16.68 -2.08
C LYS A 199 8.70 15.97 -1.58
N VAL A 200 8.33 14.87 -2.21
CA VAL A 200 7.12 14.10 -1.84
C VAL A 200 7.32 13.47 -0.45
N ARG A 201 8.49 12.88 -0.16
CA ARG A 201 8.81 12.27 1.15
C ARG A 201 8.77 13.27 2.30
N THR A 202 9.36 14.45 2.13
CA THR A 202 9.30 15.50 3.16
C THR A 202 7.86 15.93 3.42
N THR A 203 7.07 16.13 2.36
CA THR A 203 5.65 16.54 2.47
C THR A 203 4.80 15.48 3.20
N SER A 204 5.05 14.21 2.92
CA SER A 204 4.34 13.06 3.48
C SER A 204 4.64 12.87 4.98
N SER A 205 5.92 12.75 5.32
CA SER A 205 6.40 12.35 6.65
C SER A 205 6.14 13.35 7.78
N GLU A 206 5.82 14.61 7.43
CA GLU A 206 5.52 15.70 8.37
C GLU A 206 4.01 15.98 8.52
N SER A 207 3.14 15.07 8.07
CA SER A 207 1.69 15.32 8.00
C SER A 207 0.95 15.37 9.35
N GLY A 208 1.59 15.61 10.51
CA GLY A 208 0.90 15.76 11.81
C GLY A 208 1.81 16.15 12.99
N LEU A 209 1.20 16.67 14.06
CA LEU A 209 1.92 17.08 15.28
C LEU A 209 2.45 15.88 16.06
N PRO A 210 3.63 15.97 16.70
CA PRO A 210 4.10 14.95 17.63
C PRO A 210 3.17 14.87 18.85
N PRO A 211 3.17 13.75 19.60
CA PRO A 211 2.25 13.53 20.73
C PRO A 211 2.23 14.64 21.77
N SER A 212 3.36 15.32 22.02
CA SER A 212 3.46 16.44 22.96
C SER A 212 2.67 17.68 22.53
N GLY A 213 2.35 17.82 21.24
CA GLY A 213 1.54 18.91 20.68
C GLY A 213 0.09 18.54 20.41
N LEU A 214 -0.33 17.31 20.72
CA LEU A 214 -1.69 16.83 20.46
C LEU A 214 -2.61 16.98 21.67
N SER A 215 -3.89 17.11 21.39
CA SER A 215 -4.97 16.95 22.37
C SER A 215 -5.59 15.56 22.29
N ASP A 216 -5.95 15.01 23.45
CA ASP A 216 -6.58 13.68 23.53
C ASP A 216 -8.00 13.72 22.93
N PRO A 217 -8.30 12.94 21.87
CA PRO A 217 -9.63 12.85 21.27
C PRO A 217 -10.74 12.43 22.25
N ALA A 218 -10.39 11.78 23.37
CA ALA A 218 -11.35 11.47 24.42
C ALA A 218 -12.03 12.73 24.98
N LYS A 219 -11.36 13.90 24.94
CA LYS A 219 -11.88 15.19 25.41
C LYS A 219 -12.88 15.84 24.46
N LEU A 220 -12.98 15.38 23.20
CA LEU A 220 -13.94 15.92 22.25
C LEU A 220 -15.38 15.57 22.68
N PRO A 221 -16.36 16.47 22.43
CA PRO A 221 -17.78 16.12 22.52
C PRO A 221 -18.11 14.88 21.70
N ASP A 222 -19.06 14.08 22.17
CA ASP A 222 -19.38 12.79 21.54
C ASP A 222 -19.91 12.95 20.10
N ASN A 223 -20.59 14.07 19.83
CA ASN A 223 -21.08 14.48 18.52
C ASN A 223 -20.06 15.28 17.68
N SER A 224 -18.80 15.37 18.10
CA SER A 224 -17.76 16.06 17.31
C SER A 224 -17.64 15.47 15.90
N PRO A 225 -17.30 16.28 14.87
CA PRO A 225 -17.10 15.78 13.51
C PRO A 225 -16.04 14.67 13.42
N VAL A 226 -14.97 14.77 14.21
CA VAL A 226 -13.91 13.74 14.27
C VAL A 226 -14.48 12.40 14.74
N LYS A 227 -15.16 12.35 15.90
CA LYS A 227 -15.75 11.10 16.41
C LYS A 227 -16.82 10.57 15.46
N THR A 228 -17.67 11.45 14.93
CA THR A 228 -18.75 11.08 14.01
C THR A 228 -18.22 10.44 12.73
N ARG A 229 -17.20 11.03 12.08
CA ARG A 229 -16.64 10.49 10.84
C ARG A 229 -15.96 9.14 11.07
N PHE A 230 -15.15 8.97 12.12
CA PHE A 230 -14.55 7.67 12.41
C PHE A 230 -15.57 6.60 12.81
N ARG A 231 -16.63 6.97 13.54
CA ARG A 231 -17.71 6.02 13.89
C ARG A 231 -18.54 5.56 12.71
N SER A 232 -18.60 6.36 11.64
CA SER A 232 -19.23 5.92 10.38
C SER A 232 -18.45 4.78 9.70
N VAL A 233 -17.16 4.65 9.99
CA VAL A 233 -16.30 3.56 9.48
C VAL A 233 -16.26 2.39 10.46
N TYR A 234 -16.11 2.68 11.75
CA TYR A 234 -16.07 1.69 12.82
C TYR A 234 -16.79 2.25 14.05
N ASP A 235 -17.98 1.75 14.36
CA ASP A 235 -18.83 2.30 15.43
C ASP A 235 -18.13 2.34 16.80
N GLY A 236 -17.18 1.44 17.06
CA GLY A 236 -16.40 1.42 18.29
C GLY A 236 -15.35 2.54 18.43
N ALA A 237 -15.19 3.40 17.43
CA ALA A 237 -14.17 4.46 17.44
C ALA A 237 -14.31 5.40 18.65
N PHE A 238 -13.21 5.57 19.38
CA PHE A 238 -13.05 6.38 20.59
C PHE A 238 -13.96 5.97 21.76
N ARG A 239 -14.53 4.75 21.76
CA ARG A 239 -15.34 4.22 22.87
C ARG A 239 -14.52 3.49 23.92
N SER A 240 -13.31 3.06 23.57
CA SER A 240 -12.41 2.32 24.44
C SER A 240 -11.00 2.88 24.36
N LYS A 241 -10.26 2.76 25.46
CA LYS A 241 -8.91 3.27 25.63
C LYS A 241 -8.08 2.30 26.46
N THR A 242 -6.80 2.15 26.14
CA THR A 242 -5.86 1.45 27.04
C THR A 242 -5.43 2.39 28.19
N PRO A 243 -5.37 1.91 29.44
CA PRO A 243 -4.85 2.71 30.56
C PRO A 243 -3.40 3.17 30.38
N LYS A 244 -2.59 2.38 29.66
CA LYS A 244 -1.19 2.69 29.36
C LYS A 244 -1.00 2.66 27.85
N SER A 245 -0.62 3.79 27.28
CA SER A 245 -0.34 3.89 25.84
C SER A 245 0.63 2.80 25.40
N ARG A 246 0.36 2.19 24.24
CA ARG A 246 1.11 1.08 23.64
C ARG A 246 1.14 -0.25 24.42
N LEU A 247 0.36 -0.40 25.49
CA LEU A 247 0.21 -1.65 26.24
C LEU A 247 -1.25 -2.12 26.19
N PRO A 248 -1.70 -2.72 25.06
CA PRO A 248 -3.07 -3.22 24.96
C PRO A 248 -3.28 -4.46 25.84
N GLY A 249 -4.27 -4.39 26.74
CA GLY A 249 -4.63 -5.49 27.66
C GLY A 249 -5.59 -6.53 27.04
N ALA A 250 -6.02 -7.52 27.83
CA ALA A 250 -6.87 -8.63 27.37
C ALA A 250 -8.16 -8.19 26.65
N GLN A 251 -8.78 -7.07 27.04
CA GLN A 251 -9.95 -6.50 26.38
C GLN A 251 -9.76 -6.27 24.86
N PHE A 252 -8.54 -6.00 24.40
CA PHE A 252 -8.26 -5.79 22.97
C PHE A 252 -8.12 -7.11 22.22
N TYR A 253 -7.68 -8.17 22.90
CA TYR A 253 -7.70 -9.52 22.34
C TYR A 253 -9.13 -9.97 22.02
N GLU A 254 -10.04 -9.76 22.98
CA GLU A 254 -11.47 -10.05 22.81
C GLU A 254 -12.08 -9.21 21.68
N LEU A 255 -11.79 -7.91 21.64
CA LEU A 255 -12.25 -7.03 20.57
C LEU A 255 -11.77 -7.49 19.19
N LEU A 256 -10.48 -7.78 19.04
CA LEU A 256 -9.91 -8.23 17.78
C LEU A 256 -10.50 -9.57 17.33
N THR A 257 -10.73 -10.49 18.28
CA THR A 257 -11.37 -11.78 18.01
C THR A 257 -12.80 -11.58 17.51
N LEU A 258 -13.59 -10.75 18.22
CA LEU A 258 -14.96 -10.42 17.82
C LEU A 258 -15.01 -9.79 16.42
N VAL A 259 -14.13 -8.83 16.14
CA VAL A 259 -14.07 -8.15 14.84
C VAL A 259 -13.68 -9.14 13.73
N LYS A 260 -12.68 -10.00 13.96
CA LYS A 260 -12.32 -11.06 13.00
C LYS A 260 -13.51 -11.99 12.72
N ASP A 261 -14.18 -12.46 13.77
CA ASP A 261 -15.28 -13.43 13.66
C ASP A 261 -16.56 -12.83 13.03
N SER A 262 -16.68 -11.50 13.00
CA SER A 262 -17.79 -10.80 12.35
C SER A 262 -17.68 -10.73 10.83
N ALA A 263 -16.52 -11.03 10.26
CA ALA A 263 -16.25 -10.92 8.83
C ALA A 263 -16.05 -12.32 8.19
N PRO A 264 -16.75 -12.63 7.09
CA PRO A 264 -16.56 -13.89 6.38
C PRO A 264 -15.10 -14.08 5.94
N GLU A 265 -14.59 -15.30 6.12
CA GLU A 265 -13.25 -15.73 5.68
C GLU A 265 -12.07 -14.94 6.28
N ALA A 266 -12.33 -14.04 7.23
CA ALA A 266 -11.30 -13.24 7.84
C ALA A 266 -10.35 -14.10 8.68
N LYS A 267 -9.06 -13.95 8.41
CA LYS A 267 -7.98 -14.65 9.11
C LYS A 267 -7.38 -13.79 10.23
N ASN A 268 -7.55 -12.49 10.14
CA ASN A 268 -6.98 -11.53 11.06
C ASN A 268 -7.89 -10.32 11.30
N ALA A 269 -7.57 -9.58 12.36
CA ALA A 269 -8.09 -8.25 12.63
C ALA A 269 -6.96 -7.37 13.14
N VAL A 270 -7.06 -6.07 12.87
CA VAL A 270 -6.08 -5.07 13.29
C VAL A 270 -6.79 -3.89 13.92
N ALA A 271 -6.27 -3.41 15.04
CA ALA A 271 -6.69 -2.17 15.67
C ALA A 271 -5.61 -1.09 15.51
N LEU A 272 -6.03 0.15 15.26
CA LEU A 272 -5.18 1.34 15.38
C LEU A 272 -5.51 2.07 16.67
N LEU A 273 -4.51 2.20 17.53
CA LEU A 273 -4.56 3.02 18.73
C LEU A 273 -3.84 4.35 18.48
N ASP A 274 -4.42 5.45 18.95
CA ASP A 274 -3.74 6.75 18.93
C ASP A 274 -2.63 6.82 20.01
N PRO A 275 -1.80 7.89 20.05
CA PRO A 275 -0.74 8.01 21.04
C PRO A 275 -1.22 8.06 22.50
N PHE A 276 -2.50 8.35 22.73
CA PHE A 276 -3.12 8.34 24.05
C PHE A 276 -3.68 6.96 24.42
N GLY A 277 -3.77 6.04 23.47
CA GLY A 277 -4.28 4.69 23.65
C GLY A 277 -5.75 4.51 23.28
N ASN A 278 -6.41 5.51 22.69
CA ASN A 278 -7.80 5.38 22.22
C ASN A 278 -7.85 4.46 21.01
N VAL A 279 -8.86 3.57 20.95
CA VAL A 279 -9.15 2.80 19.73
C VAL A 279 -9.72 3.74 18.69
N ILE A 280 -9.01 3.96 17.59
CA ILE A 280 -9.53 4.75 16.46
C ILE A 280 -10.32 3.86 15.52
N LEU A 281 -9.75 2.72 15.14
CA LEU A 281 -10.33 1.75 14.22
C LEU A 281 -9.98 0.33 14.68
N CYS A 282 -10.87 -0.62 14.43
CA CYS A 282 -10.59 -2.06 14.51
C CYS A 282 -11.32 -2.75 13.36
N LEU A 283 -10.59 -3.26 12.37
CA LEU A 283 -11.15 -3.84 11.15
C LEU A 283 -10.56 -5.23 10.88
N ALA A 284 -11.35 -6.10 10.27
CA ALA A 284 -10.96 -7.44 9.84
C ALA A 284 -10.48 -7.46 8.39
N ASP A 285 -9.91 -8.59 7.97
CA ASP A 285 -9.79 -8.90 6.54
C ASP A 285 -11.17 -8.90 5.88
N ARG A 286 -11.23 -8.60 4.58
CA ARG A 286 -12.44 -8.63 3.75
C ARG A 286 -12.20 -9.34 2.43
N PHE A 287 -11.74 -10.59 2.52
CA PHE A 287 -11.45 -11.43 1.35
C PHE A 287 -12.70 -11.77 0.53
N ASP A 288 -13.89 -11.63 1.12
CA ASP A 288 -15.17 -11.65 0.43
C ASP A 288 -15.33 -10.53 -0.62
N LEU A 289 -14.64 -9.40 -0.43
CA LEU A 289 -14.65 -8.28 -1.39
C LEU A 289 -13.51 -8.40 -2.41
N SER A 290 -12.31 -8.71 -1.93
CA SER A 290 -11.15 -8.96 -2.78
C SER A 290 -10.03 -9.63 -2.00
N PRO A 291 -9.21 -10.48 -2.64
CA PRO A 291 -8.18 -11.27 -1.97
C PRO A 291 -7.06 -10.40 -1.34
N VAL A 292 -7.03 -9.10 -1.65
CA VAL A 292 -6.01 -8.15 -1.16
C VAL A 292 -6.54 -7.18 -0.10
N HIS A 293 -7.75 -7.39 0.42
CA HIS A 293 -8.29 -6.62 1.55
C HIS A 293 -7.85 -7.22 2.90
N THR A 294 -6.59 -7.05 3.27
CA THR A 294 -6.15 -7.41 4.62
C THR A 294 -6.62 -6.39 5.66
N ALA A 295 -6.74 -6.83 6.91
CA ALA A 295 -7.13 -6.01 8.04
C ALA A 295 -6.27 -4.75 8.17
N PHE A 296 -4.94 -4.88 8.03
CA PHE A 296 -4.03 -3.74 8.09
C PHE A 296 -4.28 -2.72 6.98
N MET A 297 -4.44 -3.19 5.73
CA MET A 297 -4.78 -2.34 4.57
C MET A 297 -6.07 -1.56 4.84
N ASN A 298 -7.11 -2.26 5.30
CA ASN A 298 -8.41 -1.67 5.61
C ASN A 298 -8.29 -0.57 6.69
N VAL A 299 -7.53 -0.83 7.76
CA VAL A 299 -7.32 0.14 8.85
C VAL A 299 -6.56 1.37 8.36
N THR A 300 -5.42 1.18 7.68
CA THR A 300 -4.59 2.32 7.28
C THR A 300 -5.27 3.19 6.23
N GLN A 301 -5.94 2.57 5.25
CA GLN A 301 -6.70 3.28 4.23
C GLN A 301 -7.85 4.06 4.86
N SER A 302 -8.65 3.40 5.71
CA SER A 302 -9.77 4.03 6.40
C SER A 302 -9.33 5.21 7.25
N TYR A 303 -8.23 5.07 7.98
CA TYR A 303 -7.68 6.16 8.78
C TYR A 303 -7.26 7.35 7.91
N ALA A 304 -6.47 7.10 6.87
CA ALA A 304 -5.94 8.14 6.01
C ALA A 304 -7.04 8.88 5.26
N ILE A 305 -8.00 8.17 4.65
CA ILE A 305 -9.10 8.78 3.90
C ILE A 305 -9.99 9.60 4.85
N THR A 306 -10.32 9.06 6.02
CA THR A 306 -11.15 9.78 7.02
C THR A 306 -10.45 11.05 7.51
N ARG A 307 -9.14 10.94 7.81
CA ARG A 307 -8.31 12.06 8.24
C ARG A 307 -8.15 13.08 7.12
N HIS A 308 -7.93 12.65 5.88
CA HIS A 308 -7.87 13.54 4.72
C HIS A 308 -9.18 14.30 4.57
N GLY A 309 -10.35 13.64 4.62
CA GLY A 309 -11.64 14.33 4.54
C GLY A 309 -11.85 15.35 5.67
N LEU A 310 -11.33 15.10 6.86
CA LEU A 310 -11.29 16.06 7.98
C LEU A 310 -10.32 17.22 7.76
N MET A 311 -9.20 16.98 7.08
CA MET A 311 -8.22 18.01 6.75
C MET A 311 -8.63 18.81 5.50
N ASP A 312 -9.37 18.23 4.58
CA ASP A 312 -9.83 18.85 3.34
C ASP A 312 -10.94 19.87 3.61
N ASP A 313 -11.77 19.60 4.60
CA ASP A 313 -12.85 20.48 5.06
C ASP A 313 -12.34 21.57 6.01
N LYS A 314 -12.48 22.84 5.60
CA LYS A 314 -12.07 24.03 6.37
C LYS A 314 -12.64 24.06 7.78
N ASP A 315 -13.88 23.62 7.97
CA ASP A 315 -14.57 23.72 9.27
C ASP A 315 -14.04 22.68 10.27
N THR A 316 -13.48 21.58 9.77
CA THR A 316 -12.93 20.50 10.61
C THR A 316 -11.42 20.48 10.68
N ARG A 317 -10.71 21.16 9.77
CA ARG A 317 -9.25 21.12 9.62
C ARG A 317 -8.49 21.45 10.90
N GLN A 318 -8.91 22.48 11.63
CA GLN A 318 -8.25 22.86 12.88
C GLN A 318 -8.39 21.75 13.92
N SER A 319 -9.60 21.24 14.15
CA SER A 319 -9.85 20.14 15.07
C SER A 319 -9.10 18.86 14.64
N ALA A 320 -9.06 18.56 13.34
CA ALA A 320 -8.29 17.43 12.83
C ALA A 320 -6.79 17.57 13.13
N THR A 321 -6.24 18.78 13.00
CA THR A 321 -4.82 19.08 13.29
C THR A 321 -4.51 18.93 14.78
N GLU A 322 -5.42 19.34 15.66
CA GLU A 322 -5.24 19.31 17.11
C GLU A 322 -5.34 17.90 17.71
N TYR A 323 -6.17 17.03 17.12
CA TYR A 323 -6.55 15.75 17.74
C TYR A 323 -6.06 14.50 16.96
N LEU A 324 -5.70 14.63 15.68
CA LEU A 324 -5.27 13.51 14.84
C LEU A 324 -3.83 13.70 14.36
N THR A 325 -3.09 12.61 14.25
CA THR A 325 -1.66 12.65 13.91
C THR A 325 -1.25 11.59 12.89
N HIS A 326 0.02 11.59 12.52
CA HIS A 326 0.63 10.57 11.69
C HIS A 326 0.59 9.19 12.39
N PRO A 327 0.21 8.09 11.70
CA PRO A 327 0.10 6.75 12.30
C PRO A 327 1.38 6.23 12.99
N LYS A 328 2.57 6.72 12.59
CA LYS A 328 3.87 6.42 13.22
C LYS A 328 3.89 6.65 14.74
N TYR A 329 3.05 7.55 15.24
CA TYR A 329 2.95 7.82 16.68
C TYR A 329 1.99 6.88 17.42
N GLY A 330 1.07 6.24 16.70
CA GLY A 330 0.07 5.33 17.25
C GLY A 330 0.62 3.94 17.56
N THR A 331 -0.26 2.94 17.56
CA THR A 331 0.09 1.52 17.66
C THR A 331 -0.88 0.70 16.83
N PHE A 332 -0.37 -0.18 15.99
CA PHE A 332 -1.14 -1.19 15.28
C PHE A 332 -1.07 -2.50 16.05
N VAL A 333 -2.23 -3.03 16.44
CA VAL A 333 -2.34 -4.26 17.22
C VAL A 333 -3.04 -5.31 16.37
N PHE A 334 -2.30 -6.33 15.99
CA PHE A 334 -2.78 -7.45 15.20
C PHE A 334 -3.26 -8.59 16.11
N LEU A 335 -4.31 -9.29 15.70
CA LEU A 335 -4.70 -10.52 16.41
C LEU A 335 -3.64 -11.61 16.22
N TYR A 336 -3.22 -11.84 14.97
CA TYR A 336 -2.15 -12.75 14.60
C TYR A 336 -1.01 -12.01 13.92
N ALA A 337 0.23 -12.40 14.18
CA ALA A 337 1.35 -12.00 13.34
C ALA A 337 1.10 -12.46 11.88
N PRO A 338 1.53 -11.70 10.86
CA PRO A 338 1.39 -12.09 9.45
C PRO A 338 2.03 -13.47 9.14
N ASN A 339 1.40 -14.23 8.24
CA ASN A 339 1.87 -15.56 7.80
C ASN A 339 3.10 -15.44 6.88
N PRO A 340 4.32 -15.83 7.31
CA PRO A 340 5.54 -15.66 6.52
C PRO A 340 5.56 -16.38 5.17
N LYS A 341 4.63 -17.31 4.92
CA LYS A 341 4.56 -18.10 3.69
C LYS A 341 3.58 -17.54 2.66
N ASP A 342 2.83 -16.49 3.00
CA ASP A 342 1.77 -15.91 2.20
C ASP A 342 2.21 -14.55 1.61
N SER A 343 1.87 -14.28 0.35
CA SER A 343 2.15 -13.00 -0.32
C SER A 343 1.45 -11.81 0.36
N THR A 344 0.36 -12.06 1.09
CA THR A 344 -0.32 -11.04 1.92
C THR A 344 0.57 -10.51 3.06
N THR A 345 1.59 -11.23 3.48
CA THR A 345 2.57 -10.73 4.47
C THR A 345 3.50 -9.69 3.86
N ILE A 346 4.05 -9.94 2.68
CA ILE A 346 4.85 -8.94 1.97
C ILE A 346 3.99 -7.69 1.70
N MET A 347 2.74 -7.92 1.26
CA MET A 347 1.78 -6.85 1.04
C MET A 347 1.56 -6.01 2.30
N THR A 348 1.32 -6.66 3.44
CA THR A 348 1.06 -6.00 4.73
C THR A 348 2.29 -5.24 5.24
N LEU A 349 3.49 -5.82 5.14
CA LEU A 349 4.72 -5.15 5.56
C LEU A 349 5.07 -3.97 4.65
N GLY A 350 4.82 -4.13 3.35
CA GLY A 350 4.92 -3.05 2.38
C GLY A 350 3.98 -1.90 2.67
N ALA A 351 2.71 -2.23 2.91
CA ALA A 351 1.70 -1.26 3.31
C ALA A 351 2.10 -0.55 4.61
N TYR A 352 2.62 -1.29 5.59
CA TYR A 352 3.12 -0.70 6.82
C TYR A 352 4.23 0.32 6.56
N GLY A 353 5.23 -0.04 5.75
CA GLY A 353 6.28 0.91 5.36
C GLY A 353 5.71 2.16 4.69
N SER A 354 4.75 1.97 3.77
CA SER A 354 4.08 3.07 3.09
C SER A 354 3.26 3.94 4.05
N THR A 355 2.57 3.36 5.04
CA THR A 355 1.82 4.10 6.09
C THR A 355 2.73 4.89 7.02
N MET A 356 3.96 4.42 7.24
CA MET A 356 4.93 5.11 8.09
C MET A 356 5.61 6.28 7.39
N GLU A 357 5.67 6.25 6.04
CA GLU A 357 6.17 7.32 5.16
C GLU A 357 7.59 7.80 5.50
N GLY A 358 8.35 7.04 6.30
CA GLY A 358 9.65 7.41 6.82
C GLY A 358 9.98 6.76 8.16
N PRO A 359 10.93 7.33 8.93
CA PRO A 359 11.39 6.76 10.19
C PRO A 359 10.28 6.62 11.24
N VAL A 360 10.17 5.41 11.80
CA VAL A 360 9.27 5.12 12.92
C VAL A 360 9.97 5.44 14.24
N PRO A 361 9.32 6.16 15.19
CA PRO A 361 9.87 6.36 16.52
C PRO A 361 10.21 5.04 17.21
N GLN A 362 11.51 4.84 17.49
CA GLN A 362 12.04 3.64 18.16
C GLN A 362 11.82 3.72 19.68
N ILE A 363 10.55 3.60 20.09
CA ILE A 363 10.13 3.64 21.50
C ILE A 363 9.48 2.31 21.90
N PHE A 364 9.58 1.96 23.19
CA PHE A 364 9.04 0.72 23.73
C PHE A 364 7.63 0.90 24.32
N PRO A 365 6.69 -0.03 24.07
CA PRO A 365 6.71 -1.08 23.05
C PRO A 365 6.62 -0.55 21.60
N ALA A 366 6.97 -1.41 20.65
CA ALA A 366 6.98 -1.09 19.22
C ALA A 366 5.60 -0.64 18.70
N ASN A 367 5.59 0.08 17.57
CA ASN A 367 4.35 0.51 16.90
C ASN A 367 3.58 -0.67 16.29
N PHE A 368 4.27 -1.67 15.72
CA PHE A 368 3.68 -2.92 15.25
C PHE A 368 3.67 -3.93 16.41
N GLN A 369 2.47 -4.33 16.85
CA GLN A 369 2.30 -5.37 17.88
C GLN A 369 1.34 -6.48 17.44
N TYR A 370 1.49 -7.68 18.00
CA TYR A 370 0.58 -8.81 17.75
C TYR A 370 0.32 -9.65 19.00
N TYR A 371 -0.86 -10.26 19.14
CA TYR A 371 -1.16 -11.16 20.26
C TYR A 371 -0.68 -12.59 20.03
N ASN A 372 -1.10 -13.18 18.92
CA ASN A 372 -0.84 -14.57 18.58
C ASN A 372 0.30 -14.68 17.56
N PRO A 373 1.07 -15.78 17.56
CA PRO A 373 2.01 -16.07 16.49
C PRO A 373 1.28 -16.21 15.13
N PRO A 374 2.00 -16.33 14.01
CA PRO A 374 1.38 -16.61 12.72
C PRO A 374 0.48 -17.84 12.77
N LEU A 375 -0.64 -17.81 12.04
CA LEU A 375 -1.53 -18.97 11.90
C LEU A 375 -0.83 -20.16 11.23
N GLU A 376 0.11 -19.87 10.32
CA GLU A 376 1.00 -20.83 9.70
C GLU A 376 2.43 -20.27 9.70
N GLY A 377 3.42 -21.15 9.84
CA GLY A 377 4.82 -20.76 9.99
C GLY A 377 5.21 -20.36 11.42
N THR A 378 6.43 -19.84 11.59
CA THR A 378 6.96 -19.44 12.90
C THR A 378 7.19 -17.93 13.02
N VAL A 379 7.37 -17.45 14.26
CA VAL A 379 7.75 -16.06 14.52
C VAL A 379 9.14 -15.76 13.96
N GLU A 380 10.04 -16.73 13.98
CA GLU A 380 11.38 -16.64 13.41
C GLU A 380 11.32 -16.47 11.88
N GLU A 381 10.49 -17.28 11.20
CA GLU A 381 10.25 -17.14 9.76
C GLU A 381 9.68 -15.75 9.43
N PHE A 382 8.72 -15.25 10.22
CA PHE A 382 8.17 -13.90 10.05
C PHE A 382 9.23 -12.80 10.22
N ARG A 383 10.10 -12.91 11.22
CA ARG A 383 11.23 -11.99 11.39
C ARG A 383 12.21 -12.05 10.23
N SER A 384 12.49 -13.24 9.70
CA SER A 384 13.32 -13.41 8.50
C SER A 384 12.71 -12.72 7.29
N VAL A 385 11.38 -12.73 7.12
CA VAL A 385 10.73 -11.96 6.06
C VAL A 385 10.99 -10.46 6.24
N ILE A 386 10.80 -9.91 7.46
CA ILE A 386 11.05 -8.49 7.73
C ILE A 386 12.51 -8.11 7.41
N MET A 387 13.48 -8.92 7.83
CA MET A 387 14.91 -8.67 7.60
C MET A 387 15.31 -8.82 6.13
N GLY A 388 14.54 -9.55 5.34
CA GLY A 388 14.78 -9.74 3.91
C GLY A 388 14.16 -8.68 3.01
N LEU A 389 13.42 -7.71 3.57
CA LEU A 389 12.81 -6.64 2.78
C LEU A 389 13.85 -5.63 2.25
N PRO A 390 13.51 -4.88 1.18
CA PRO A 390 14.37 -3.83 0.62
C PRO A 390 14.84 -2.76 1.63
N PRO A 391 15.91 -2.01 1.31
CA PRO A 391 16.50 -0.98 2.18
C PRO A 391 15.50 0.03 2.76
N PHE A 392 14.47 0.41 2.00
CA PHE A 392 13.41 1.29 2.51
C PHE A 392 12.78 0.75 3.82
N TYR A 393 12.51 -0.56 3.88
CA TYR A 393 11.84 -1.17 5.03
C TYR A 393 12.80 -1.49 6.18
N THR A 394 14.03 -1.87 5.86
CA THR A 394 15.02 -2.33 6.85
C THR A 394 15.88 -1.20 7.41
N GLN A 395 16.16 -0.15 6.63
CA GLN A 395 17.06 0.94 7.01
C GLN A 395 16.32 2.25 7.33
N LEU A 396 15.30 2.61 6.54
CA LEU A 396 14.55 3.86 6.72
C LEU A 396 13.36 3.67 7.67
N ALA A 397 12.40 2.80 7.32
CA ALA A 397 11.23 2.54 8.16
C ALA A 397 11.59 1.73 9.41
N GLN A 398 12.61 0.87 9.32
CA GLN A 398 13.11 0.00 10.39
C GLN A 398 11.97 -0.79 11.04
N ILE A 399 11.25 -1.57 10.22
CA ILE A 399 10.09 -2.34 10.70
C ILE A 399 10.51 -3.24 11.87
N SER A 400 9.81 -3.07 12.99
CA SER A 400 10.00 -3.86 14.20
C SER A 400 8.65 -4.28 14.73
N ALA A 401 8.45 -5.61 14.83
CA ALA A 401 7.22 -6.22 15.32
C ALA A 401 7.47 -6.90 16.67
N MET A 402 6.54 -6.68 17.61
CA MET A 402 6.64 -7.21 18.96
C MET A 402 5.37 -7.96 19.36
N LYS A 403 5.52 -9.09 20.08
CA LYS A 403 4.37 -9.68 20.76
C LYS A 403 3.87 -8.71 21.83
N VAL A 404 2.56 -8.50 21.93
CA VAL A 404 1.96 -7.68 22.98
C VAL A 404 2.48 -8.13 24.34
N ALA A 405 3.05 -7.20 25.10
CA ALA A 405 3.46 -7.44 26.46
C ALA A 405 2.23 -7.36 27.36
N PHE A 406 1.66 -8.51 27.73
CA PHE A 406 0.68 -8.59 28.80
C PHE A 406 1.23 -9.39 29.97
N SER A 407 1.01 -8.86 31.18
CA SER A 407 0.97 -9.67 32.38
C SER A 407 -0.45 -10.20 32.47
N ILE A 408 -0.61 -11.53 32.58
CA ILE A 408 -1.84 -12.08 33.18
C ILE A 408 -1.67 -11.81 34.67
N GLU A 409 -2.16 -10.66 35.14
CA GLU A 409 -2.46 -10.53 36.57
C GLU A 409 -3.83 -11.15 36.84
#